data_AF-A0A645BHF8-F1
#
_entry.id   AF-A0A645BHF8-F1
#
_cell.length_a   1.000
_cell.length_b   1.000
_cell.length_c   1.000
_cell.angle_alpha   90.00
_cell.angle_beta   90.00
_cell.angle_gamma   90.00
#
_symmetry.space_group_name_H-M   'P 1'
#
loop_
_entity.id
_entity.type
_entity.pdbx_description
1 polymer ?
#
loop_
_entity_poly.entity_id
_entity_poly.type
_entity_poly.pdbx_seq_one_letter_code
_entity_poly.pdbx_strand_id
1 'polypeptide(L)' 'MTGIIERYKSQDTWKTDPIFEEKSLEHIEDVMENGGKLDKRVDFDNYIDNSFAETAVNTVK' A
#
# COMPACT_ATOMS: atom_id res chain seq x y z
N MET A 1 27.20 -2.07 -8.39
CA MET A 1 25.76 -1.89 -8.70
C MET A 1 24.85 -2.93 -8.00
N THR A 2 25.40 -3.91 -7.26
CA THR A 2 24.63 -4.95 -6.55
C THR A 2 24.10 -4.54 -5.17
N GLY A 3 24.77 -3.63 -4.45
CA GLY A 3 24.43 -3.30 -3.06
C GLY A 3 23.06 -2.61 -2.84
N ILE A 4 22.50 -1.92 -3.84
CA ILE A 4 21.16 -1.32 -3.72
C ILE A 4 20.08 -2.40 -3.72
N ILE A 5 20.23 -3.43 -4.56
CA ILE A 5 19.29 -4.56 -4.65
C ILE A 5 19.34 -5.38 -3.36
N GLU A 6 20.55 -5.69 -2.87
CA GLU A 6 20.73 -6.42 -1.61
C GLU A 6 20.13 -5.67 -0.41
N ARG A 7 20.37 -4.36 -0.31
CA ARG A 7 19.78 -3.52 0.74
C ARG A 7 18.26 -3.48 0.66
N TYR A 8 17.71 -3.35 -0.54
CA TYR A 8 16.26 -3.31 -0.73
C TYR A 8 15.62 -4.64 -0.34
N LYS A 9 16.27 -5.76 -0.69
CA LYS A 9 15.84 -7.10 -0.27
C LYS A 9 15.95 -7.31 1.26
N SER A 10 17.00 -6.81 1.90
CA SER A 10 17.19 -6.96 3.35
C SER A 10 16.24 -6.10 4.20
N GLN A 11 15.64 -5.07 3.61
CA GLN A 11 14.70 -4.21 4.31
C GLN A 11 13.37 -4.90 4.59
N ASP A 12 13.00 -5.90 3.78
CA ASP A 12 11.76 -6.67 3.93
C ASP A 12 10.50 -5.79 4.07
N THR A 13 10.52 -4.61 3.45
CA THR A 13 9.42 -3.62 3.45
C THR A 13 8.54 -3.72 2.22
N TRP A 14 8.85 -4.66 1.32
CA TRP A 14 8.04 -5.00 0.16
C TRP A 14 6.78 -5.76 0.56
N LYS A 15 5.68 -5.44 -0.11
CA LYS A 15 4.41 -6.14 0.10
C LYS A 15 4.43 -7.50 -0.59
N THR A 16 3.95 -8.52 0.11
CA THR A 16 3.93 -9.92 -0.36
C THR A 16 2.74 -10.24 -1.27
N ASP A 17 1.73 -9.39 -1.26
CA ASP A 17 0.49 -9.53 -2.01
C ASP A 17 0.06 -8.19 -2.62
N PRO A 18 -0.82 -8.20 -3.63
CA PRO A 18 -1.34 -6.99 -4.23
C PRO A 18 -2.50 -6.35 -3.43
N ILE A 19 -2.90 -6.88 -2.27
CA ILE A 19 -4.12 -6.46 -1.54
C ILE A 19 -3.86 -5.16 -0.79
N PHE A 20 -4.41 -4.05 -1.23
CA PHE A 20 -4.21 -2.79 -0.54
C PHE A 20 -4.90 -2.81 0.84
N GLU A 21 -4.22 -2.32 1.89
CA GLU A 21 -4.71 -2.39 3.28
C GLU A 21 -5.17 -1.01 3.77
N GLU A 22 -6.21 -0.98 4.60
CA GLU A 22 -6.75 0.26 5.20
C GLU A 22 -5.69 1.04 5.95
N LYS A 23 -4.90 0.36 6.78
CA LYS A 23 -3.77 0.97 7.50
C LYS A 23 -2.74 1.63 6.58
N SER A 24 -2.58 1.14 5.34
CA SER A 24 -1.69 1.77 4.35
C SER A 24 -2.26 3.11 3.88
N LEU A 25 -3.59 3.18 3.68
CA LEU A 25 -4.27 4.43 3.37
C LEU A 25 -4.16 5.43 4.52
N GLU A 26 -4.45 4.99 5.75
CA GLU A 26 -4.35 5.81 6.96
C GLU A 26 -2.95 6.44 7.10
N HIS A 27 -1.90 5.66 6.86
CA HIS A 27 -0.52 6.18 6.91
C HIS A 27 -0.24 7.23 5.82
N ILE A 28 -0.78 7.07 4.61
CA ILE A 28 -0.64 8.06 3.55
C ILE A 28 -1.40 9.34 3.93
N GLU A 29 -2.61 9.20 4.48
CA GLU A 29 -3.42 10.31 4.97
C GLU A 29 -2.75 11.06 6.11
N ASP A 30 -2.19 10.35 7.10
CA ASP A 30 -1.41 10.95 8.20
C ASP A 30 -0.27 11.82 7.65
N VAL A 31 0.48 11.34 6.65
CA VAL A 31 1.56 12.09 6.01
C VAL A 31 1.03 13.33 5.29
N MET A 32 -0.10 13.22 4.59
CA MET A 32 -0.72 14.34 3.89
C MET A 32 -1.30 15.39 4.86
N GLU A 33 -1.91 14.97 5.97
CA GLU A 33 -2.40 15.84 7.04
C GLU A 33 -1.24 16.60 7.70
N ASN A 34 -0.17 15.89 8.07
CA ASN A 34 1.03 16.49 8.63
C ASN A 34 1.68 17.49 7.66
N GLY A 35 1.58 17.24 6.35
CA GLY A 35 2.03 18.16 5.31
C GLY A 35 1.07 19.33 5.01
N GLY A 36 -0.11 19.38 5.65
CA GLY A 36 -1.15 20.38 5.38
C GLY A 36 -1.74 20.27 3.96
N LYS A 37 -1.75 19.05 3.39
CA LYS A 37 -2.23 18.74 2.03
C LYS A 37 -3.49 17.89 1.99
N LEU A 38 -4.04 17.49 3.14
CA LEU A 38 -5.29 16.75 3.21
C LEU A 38 -6.39 17.62 3.84
N ASP A 39 -7.45 17.87 3.08
CA ASP A 39 -8.63 18.60 3.57
C ASP A 39 -9.55 17.71 4.41
N LYS A 40 -9.68 16.41 4.03
CA LYS A 40 -10.49 15.41 4.72
C LYS A 40 -10.02 14.00 4.35
N ARG A 41 -10.05 13.08 5.32
CA ARG A 41 -9.87 11.63 5.08
C ARG A 41 -10.98 11.04 4.23
N VAL A 42 -10.64 10.04 3.42
CA VAL A 42 -11.56 9.30 2.57
C VAL A 42 -11.92 7.96 3.21
N ASP A 43 -13.11 7.46 2.90
CA ASP A 43 -13.53 6.14 3.35
C ASP A 43 -12.86 5.07 2.50
N PHE A 44 -12.19 4.13 3.15
CA PHE A 44 -11.36 3.12 2.50
C PHE A 44 -12.17 2.27 1.51
N ASP A 45 -13.30 1.72 1.96
CA ASP A 45 -14.13 0.80 1.16
C ASP A 45 -14.76 1.47 -0.05
N ASN A 46 -14.92 2.79 -0.01
CA ASN A 46 -15.46 3.58 -1.12
C ASN A 46 -14.36 4.08 -2.08
N TYR A 47 -13.11 4.16 -1.62
CA TYR A 47 -12.01 4.73 -2.40
C TYR A 47 -11.07 3.67 -3.00
N ILE A 48 -10.96 2.51 -2.35
CA ILE A 48 -10.07 1.43 -2.74
C ILE A 48 -10.90 0.26 -3.30
N ASP A 49 -10.54 -0.19 -4.51
CA ASP A 49 -11.09 -1.40 -5.12
C ASP A 49 -10.02 -2.50 -5.15
N ASN A 50 -10.15 -3.48 -4.24
CA ASN A 50 -9.28 -4.64 -4.17
C ASN A 50 -9.73 -5.81 -5.05
N SER A 51 -10.82 -5.71 -5.80
CA SER A 51 -11.41 -6.83 -6.56
C SER A 51 -10.40 -7.48 -7.52
N PHE A 52 -9.57 -6.70 -8.19
CA PHE A 52 -8.51 -7.19 -9.09
C PHE A 52 -7.40 -7.89 -8.32
N ALA A 53 -6.99 -7.35 -7.18
CA ALA A 53 -5.94 -7.91 -6.34
C ALA A 53 -6.39 -9.25 -5.73
N GLU A 54 -7.62 -9.31 -5.22
CA GLU A 54 -8.25 -10.54 -4.72
C GLU A 54 -8.38 -11.61 -5.82
N THR A 55 -8.79 -11.20 -7.02
CA THR A 55 -8.87 -12.10 -8.17
C THR A 55 -7.50 -12.67 -8.53
N ALA A 56 -6.46 -11.83 -8.55
CA ALA A 56 -5.09 -12.28 -8.83
C ALA A 56 -4.59 -13.28 -7.79
N VAL A 57 -4.80 -13.01 -6.50
CA VAL A 57 -4.42 -13.93 -5.41
C VAL A 57 -5.15 -15.26 -5.50
N ASN A 58 -6.42 -15.26 -5.93
CA ASN A 58 -7.21 -16.49 -6.06
C ASN A 58 -6.93 -17.27 -7.35
N THR A 59 -6.58 -16.59 -8.46
CA THR A 59 -6.36 -17.23 -9.77
C THR A 59 -4.96 -17.82 -9.91
N VAL A 60 -3.97 -17.29 -9.18
CA VAL A 60 -2.57 -17.76 -9.21
C VAL A 60 -2.35 -18.99 -8.30
N LYS A 61 -3.43 -19.67 -7.87
CA LYS A 61 -3.36 -20.92 -7.10
C LYS A 61 -3.09 -22.15 -7.96
#